data_AF-A0AAW2INC8-F1
#
_entry.id   AF-A0AAW2INC8-F1
#
_cell.length_a   1.000
_cell.length_b   1.000
_cell.length_c   1.000
_cell.angle_alpha   90.00
_cell.angle_beta   90.00
_cell.angle_gamma   90.00
#
_symmetry.space_group_name_H-M   'P 1'
#
loop_
_entity.id
_entity.type
_entity.pdbx_description
1 polymer ?
#
loop_
_entity_poly.entity_id
_entity_poly.type
_entity_poly.pdbx_seq_one_letter_code
_entity_poly.pdbx_strand_id
1 'polypeptide(L)'
;MVNECQLVLLPHVGDQPINARLMGGDLRVGVEVEKGEEDGLFTREGVMKAVRLVMEDDSEIGKEIRTKHSEWREFLLREGLESSYFDDLFIGCNAFWSINT
;
A
#
# COMPACT_ATOMS: atom_id res chain seq x y z
N MET A 1 -5.44 -2.37 -1.44
CA MET A 1 -4.41 -3.05 -2.26
C MET A 1 -5.02 -4.15 -3.13
N VAL A 2 -5.65 -5.18 -2.57
CA VAL A 2 -6.33 -6.22 -3.38
C VAL A 2 -7.83 -5.93 -3.65
N ASN A 3 -8.41 -4.99 -2.91
CA ASN A 3 -9.72 -4.43 -3.21
C ASN A 3 -9.61 -3.32 -4.27
N GLU A 4 -10.73 -2.71 -4.65
CA GLU A 4 -10.79 -1.62 -5.62
C GLU A 4 -11.00 -0.24 -4.95
N CYS A 5 -10.89 -0.18 -3.63
CA CYS A 5 -11.09 1.04 -2.85
C CYS A 5 -9.93 2.02 -3.05
N GLN A 6 -10.26 3.31 -3.01
CA GLN A 6 -9.27 4.39 -2.97
C GLN A 6 -8.78 4.59 -1.53
N LEU A 7 -7.49 4.95 -1.38
CA LEU A 7 -6.83 5.02 -0.07
C LEU A 7 -6.47 6.47 0.29
N VAL A 8 -6.89 6.88 1.50
CA VAL A 8 -6.41 8.09 2.19
C VAL A 8 -5.71 7.63 3.46
N LEU A 9 -4.44 8.00 3.64
CA LEU A 9 -3.56 7.45 4.67
C LEU A 9 -3.42 8.46 5.81
N LEU A 10 -3.85 8.08 7.01
CA LEU A 10 -3.72 8.86 8.25
C LEU A 10 -2.83 8.10 9.24
N PRO A 11 -1.50 8.12 9.09
CA PRO A 11 -0.60 7.37 9.96
C PRO A 11 -0.58 7.95 11.38
N HIS A 12 -0.70 7.07 12.38
CA HIS A 12 -0.67 7.43 13.79
C HIS A 12 0.59 6.95 14.51
N VAL A 13 0.73 5.64 14.74
CA VAL A 13 1.78 5.08 15.61
C VAL A 13 2.34 3.77 15.05
N GLY A 14 3.56 3.43 15.47
CA GLY A 14 4.24 2.21 15.06
C GLY A 14 4.87 2.33 13.68
N ASP A 15 4.66 1.31 12.86
CA ASP A 15 5.15 1.23 11.47
C ASP A 15 4.29 2.02 10.47
N GLN A 16 3.11 2.48 10.90
CA GLN A 16 2.15 3.19 10.04
C GLN A 16 2.76 4.39 9.28
N PRO A 17 3.61 5.26 9.87
CA PRO A 17 4.22 6.37 9.12
C PRO A 17 5.12 5.91 7.97
N ILE A 18 5.87 4.81 8.17
CA ILE A 18 6.71 4.24 7.11
C ILE A 18 5.84 3.60 6.05
N ASN A 19 4.81 2.84 6.46
CA ASN A 19 3.85 2.23 5.54
C ASN A 19 3.08 3.28 4.72
N ALA A 20 2.73 4.43 5.32
CA ALA A 20 2.07 5.52 4.62
C ALA A 20 2.97 6.15 3.56
N ARG A 21 4.24 6.40 3.88
CA ARG A 21 5.24 6.90 2.92
C ARG A 21 5.48 5.93 1.77
N LEU A 22 5.58 4.63 2.07
CA LEU A 22 5.69 3.60 1.06
C LEU A 22 4.46 3.58 0.14
N MET A 23 3.26 3.57 0.73
CA MET A 23 2.00 3.48 -0.03
C MET A 23 1.70 4.73 -0.86
N GLY A 24 1.87 5.92 -0.28
CA GLY A 24 1.57 7.19 -0.95
C GLY A 24 2.71 7.72 -1.83
N GLY A 25 3.96 7.41 -1.48
CA GLY A 25 5.15 7.90 -2.18
C GLY A 25 5.65 6.94 -3.26
N ASP A 26 6.13 5.77 -2.86
CA ASP A 26 6.83 4.85 -3.76
C ASP A 26 5.85 4.02 -4.59
N LEU A 27 4.86 3.41 -3.95
CA LEU A 27 3.85 2.58 -4.62
C LEU A 27 2.79 3.42 -5.34
N ARG A 28 2.59 4.66 -4.89
CA ARG A 28 1.59 5.61 -5.40
C ARG A 28 0.18 5.04 -5.49
N VAL A 29 -0.26 4.36 -4.44
CA VAL A 29 -1.58 3.69 -4.37
C VAL A 29 -2.60 4.43 -3.48
N GLY A 30 -2.25 5.60 -2.98
CA GLY A 30 -3.10 6.42 -2.13
C GLY A 30 -2.47 7.78 -1.85
N VAL A 31 -3.17 8.62 -1.08
CA VAL A 31 -2.68 9.93 -0.65
C VAL A 31 -2.49 9.96 0.86
N GLU A 32 -1.29 10.30 1.32
CA GLU A 32 -1.03 10.60 2.73
C GLU A 32 -1.56 11.99 3.08
N VAL A 33 -2.28 12.10 4.19
CA VAL A 33 -2.80 13.38 4.67
C VAL A 33 -1.68 14.20 5.29
N GLU A 34 -1.52 15.44 4.80
CA GLU A 34 -0.59 16.42 5.36
C GLU A 34 -0.98 16.73 6.83
N LYS A 35 0.00 16.71 7.73
CA LYS A 35 -0.13 17.14 9.13
C LYS A 35 0.27 18.61 9.25
N GLY A 36 -0.33 19.31 10.21
CA GLY A 36 0.10 20.66 10.59
C GLY A 36 1.56 20.67 11.04
N GLU A 37 2.34 21.65 10.60
CA GLU A 37 3.77 21.72 10.90
C GLU A 37 4.06 21.95 12.39
N GLU A 38 3.17 22.67 13.08
CA GLU A 38 3.37 23.12 14.47
C GLU A 38 2.81 22.12 15.50
N ASP A 39 1.60 21.61 15.27
CA ASP A 39 0.89 20.72 16.20
C ASP A 39 0.96 19.22 15.80
N GLY A 40 1.38 18.92 14.57
CA GLY A 40 1.42 17.55 14.04
C GLY A 40 0.04 16.92 13.88
N LEU A 41 -1.03 17.72 13.92
CA LEU A 41 -2.41 17.23 13.87
C LEU A 41 -2.93 17.19 12.43
N PHE A 42 -3.90 16.31 12.21
CA PHE A 42 -4.67 16.32 10.97
C PHE A 42 -5.74 17.40 11.03
N THR A 43 -5.82 18.21 9.98
CA THR A 43 -6.87 19.22 9.84
C THR A 43 -8.01 18.68 8.99
N ARG A 44 -9.22 19.22 9.20
CA ARG A 44 -10.39 18.89 8.37
C ARG A 44 -10.11 19.18 6.90
N GLU A 45 -9.44 20.29 6.64
CA GLU A 45 -9.08 20.77 5.31
C GLU A 45 -8.06 19.84 4.64
N GLY A 46 -7.04 19.37 5.38
CA GLY A 46 -6.06 18.40 4.89
C GLY A 46 -6.72 17.07 4.51
N VAL A 47 -7.61 16.55 5.36
CA VAL A 47 -8.36 15.33 5.05
C VAL A 47 -9.26 15.52 3.83
N MET A 48 -9.99 16.65 3.75
CA MET A 48 -10.85 16.95 2.61
C MET A 48 -10.06 17.04 1.29
N LYS A 49 -8.89 17.69 1.31
CA LYS A 49 -7.98 17.80 0.16
C LYS A 49 -7.56 16.41 -0.32
N ALA A 50 -7.11 15.55 0.58
CA ALA A 50 -6.70 14.19 0.22
C ALA A 50 -7.85 13.36 -0.35
N VAL A 51 -9.04 13.44 0.24
CA VAL A 51 -10.26 12.76 -0.26
C VAL A 51 -10.62 13.24 -1.67
N ARG A 52 -10.58 14.56 -1.91
CA ARG A 52 -10.85 15.12 -3.25
C ARG A 52 -9.84 14.62 -4.28
N LEU A 53 -8.55 14.66 -3.95
CA LEU A 53 -7.49 14.21 -4.86
C LEU A 53 -7.68 12.76 -5.34
N VAL A 54 -8.14 11.85 -4.48
CA VAL A 54 -8.34 10.44 -4.84
C VAL A 54 -9.70 10.16 -5.50
N MET A 55 -10.73 10.97 -5.22
CA MET A 55 -12.09 10.73 -5.69
C MET A 55 -12.48 11.53 -6.94
N GLU A 56 -11.85 12.67 -7.21
CA GLU A 56 -12.16 13.50 -8.38
C GLU A 56 -11.71 12.79 -9.68
N ASP A 57 -12.62 12.71 -10.65
CA ASP A 57 -12.38 11.98 -11.90
C ASP A 57 -11.36 12.68 -12.80
N ASP A 58 -11.32 14.01 -12.75
CA ASP A 58 -10.39 14.88 -13.49
C ASP A 58 -9.06 15.12 -12.77
N SER A 59 -8.91 14.64 -11.53
CA SER A 59 -7.65 14.65 -10.81
C SER A 59 -6.62 13.75 -11.49
N GLU A 60 -5.55 14.34 -12.03
CA GLU A 60 -4.42 13.60 -12.61
C GLU A 60 -3.76 12.67 -11.58
N ILE A 61 -3.64 13.13 -10.33
CA ILE A 61 -3.14 12.32 -9.21
C ILE A 61 -4.08 11.14 -8.96
N GLY A 62 -5.39 11.37 -8.96
CA GLY A 62 -6.39 10.32 -8.75
C GLY A 62 -6.34 9.25 -9.85
N LYS A 63 -6.17 9.66 -11.11
CA LYS A 63 -6.00 8.73 -12.25
C LYS A 63 -4.73 7.91 -12.12
N GLU A 64 -3.61 8.55 -11.75
CA GLU A 64 -2.34 7.86 -11.52
C GLU A 64 -2.49 6.80 -10.41
N ILE A 65 -3.08 7.19 -9.28
CA ILE A 65 -3.30 6.30 -8.13
C ILE A 65 -4.15 5.09 -8.51
N ARG A 66 -5.27 5.29 -9.22
CA ARG A 66 -6.14 4.19 -9.68
C ARG A 66 -5.41 3.24 -10.62
N THR A 67 -4.57 3.78 -11.52
CA THR A 67 -3.75 2.98 -12.44
C THR A 67 -2.75 2.13 -11.66
N LYS A 68 -1.96 2.77 -10.79
CA LYS A 68 -0.96 2.09 -9.95
C LYS A 68 -1.58 1.04 -9.04
N HIS A 69 -2.71 1.37 -8.41
CA HIS A 69 -3.44 0.43 -7.56
C HIS A 69 -3.91 -0.80 -8.34
N SER A 70 -4.37 -0.62 -9.59
CA SER A 70 -4.77 -1.73 -10.47
C SER A 70 -3.58 -2.61 -10.85
N GLU A 71 -2.43 -2.02 -11.21
CA GLU A 71 -1.19 -2.75 -11.51
C GLU A 71 -0.73 -3.59 -10.30
N TRP A 72 -0.70 -2.98 -9.10
CA TRP A 72 -0.33 -3.69 -7.88
C TRP A 72 -1.33 -4.79 -7.52
N ARG A 73 -2.62 -4.53 -7.69
CA ARG A 73 -3.68 -5.53 -7.47
C ARG A 73 -3.50 -6.74 -8.40
N GLU A 74 -3.28 -6.50 -9.69
CA GLU A 74 -3.05 -7.56 -10.67
C GLU A 74 -1.81 -8.38 -10.33
N PHE A 75 -0.71 -7.70 -9.99
CA PHE A 75 0.53 -8.37 -9.58
C PHE A 75 0.31 -9.24 -8.34
N LEU A 76 -0.32 -8.71 -7.29
CA LEU A 76 -0.54 -9.41 -6.02
C LEU A 76 -1.53 -10.57 -6.16
N LEU A 77 -2.49 -10.48 -7.08
CA LEU A 77 -3.47 -11.53 -7.35
C LEU A 77 -3.01 -12.51 -8.45
N ARG A 78 -1.79 -12.36 -8.96
CA ARG A 78 -1.25 -13.26 -9.98
C ARG A 78 -1.22 -14.69 -9.46
N GLU A 79 -1.89 -15.58 -10.19
CA GLU A 79 -1.92 -17.00 -9.86
C GLU A 79 -0.51 -17.55 -9.65
N GLY A 80 -0.34 -18.31 -8.57
CA GLY A 80 0.93 -18.93 -8.24
C GLY A 80 1.97 -18.04 -7.57
N LEU A 81 1.75 -16.72 -7.43
CA LEU A 81 2.71 -15.83 -6.77
C LEU A 81 2.97 -16.26 -5.32
N GLU A 82 1.91 -16.44 -4.54
CA GLU A 82 2.03 -16.83 -3.13
C GLU A 82 2.55 -18.27 -2.99
N SER A 83 2.00 -19.20 -3.76
CA SER A 83 2.35 -20.62 -3.65
C SER A 83 3.81 -20.88 -4.00
N SER A 84 4.39 -20.19 -4.98
CA SER A 84 5.79 -20.40 -5.35
C SER A 84 6.75 -20.12 -4.18
N TYR A 85 6.47 -19.08 -3.37
CA TYR A 85 7.31 -18.77 -2.21
C TYR A 85 7.17 -19.82 -1.09
N PHE A 86 5.96 -20.35 -0.88
CA PHE A 86 5.74 -21.39 0.11
C PHE A 86 6.33 -22.73 -0.32
N ASP A 87 6.23 -23.07 -1.60
CA ASP A 87 6.82 -24.30 -2.15
C ASP A 87 8.34 -24.27 -1.99
N ASP A 88 8.99 -23.15 -2.33
CA ASP A 88 10.44 -22.97 -2.16
C ASP A 88 10.85 -23.07 -0.68
N LEU A 89 10.12 -22.42 0.22
CA LEU A 89 10.37 -22.50 1.66
C LEU A 89 10.21 -23.93 2.18
N PHE A 90 9.15 -24.62 1.77
CA PHE A 90 8.86 -25.98 2.18
C PHE A 90 9.91 -26.98 1.69
N ILE A 91 10.32 -26.86 0.42
CA ILE A 91 11.42 -27.64 -0.16
C ILE A 91 12.71 -27.40 0.64
N GLY A 92 13.03 -26.13 0.92
CA GLY A 92 14.21 -25.77 1.71
C GLY A 92 14.20 -26.36 3.12
N CYS A 93 13.06 -26.28 3.81
CA CYS A 93 12.89 -26.90 5.12
C CYS A 93 13.06 -28.42 5.04
N ASN A 94 12.40 -29.11 4.11
CA ASN A 94 12.52 -30.56 3.98
C ASN A 94 13.95 -31.02 3.68
N ALA A 95 14.67 -30.29 2.83
CA ALA A 95 16.08 -30.56 2.57
C ALA A 95 16.93 -30.39 3.84
N PHE A 96 16.71 -29.32 4.60
CA PHE A 96 17.38 -29.08 5.87
C PHE A 96 17.11 -30.21 6.88
N TRP A 97 15.85 -30.63 7.04
CA TRP A 97 15.48 -31.71 7.95
C TRP A 97 16.09 -33.05 7.52
N SER A 98 16.06 -33.38 6.21
CA SER A 98 16.60 -34.64 5.68
C SER A 98 18.12 -34.79 5.86
N ILE A 99 18.85 -33.68 5.99
CA ILE A 99 20.31 -33.70 6.24
C ILE A 99 20.62 -33.87 7.74
N ASN A 100 19.71 -33.46 8.62
CA ASN A 100 19.93 -33.41 10.07
C ASN A 100 19.23 -34.56 10.84
N THR A 101 18.57 -35.48 10.16
CA THR A 101 18.01 -36.74 10.69
C THR A 101 18.64 -37.94 10.02
#